data_AF-A0A7R9ZQM5-F1
#
_entry.id   AF-A0A7R9ZQM5-F1
#
_cell.length_a   1.000
_cell.length_b   1.000
_cell.length_c   1.000
_cell.angle_alpha   90.00
_cell.angle_beta   90.00
_cell.angle_gamma   90.00
#
_symmetry.space_group_name_H-M   'P 1'
#
loop_
_entity.id
_entity.type
_entity.pdbx_description
1 polymer ?
#
loop_
_entity_poly.entity_id
_entity_poly.type
_entity_poly.pdbx_seq_one_letter_code
_entity_poly.pdbx_strand_id
1 'polypeptide(L)'
;MACRGGTRGSIRAWSLQEDHDNSKKTVGIMYQISRNRYCEMVGREHRSNNIYWTIDFKTWSCVQGCHDRECVGRGVPLSIPQDALTQIQQEYEAWQEEEFEKALLALNLDDYPSPQTNALSDLSDDALLEAMEANPELFP
;
A
#
# COMPACT_ATOMS: atom_id res chain seq x y z
N MET A 1 -13.43 -9.66 -0.16
CA MET A 1 -13.23 -10.06 1.25
C MET A 1 -14.55 -10.21 2.03
N ALA A 2 -15.51 -9.27 1.95
CA ALA A 2 -16.72 -9.32 2.79
C ALA A 2 -17.88 -10.22 2.30
N CYS A 3 -17.83 -10.82 1.11
CA CYS A 3 -18.94 -11.63 0.56
C CYS A 3 -18.79 -13.15 0.77
N ARG A 4 -17.87 -13.58 1.63
CA ARG A 4 -17.58 -15.00 1.84
C ARG A 4 -18.71 -15.69 2.62
N GLY A 5 -19.01 -16.94 2.29
CA GLY A 5 -20.14 -17.68 2.88
C GLY A 5 -21.51 -17.25 2.35
N GLY A 6 -21.58 -16.52 1.22
CA GLY A 6 -22.84 -16.11 0.58
C GLY A 6 -23.45 -14.82 1.12
N THR A 7 -22.97 -14.30 2.26
CA THR A 7 -23.46 -13.07 2.87
C THR A 7 -22.48 -11.91 2.67
N ARG A 8 -22.96 -10.75 2.23
CA ARG A 8 -22.14 -9.52 2.14
C ARG A 8 -22.06 -8.83 3.50
N GLY A 9 -20.84 -8.77 4.04
CA GLY A 9 -20.50 -8.00 5.23
C GLY A 9 -20.16 -6.54 4.94
N SER A 10 -20.02 -5.76 6.00
CA SER A 10 -19.61 -4.36 6.00
C SER A 10 -18.50 -4.13 7.01
N ILE A 11 -17.64 -3.13 6.77
CA ILE A 11 -16.65 -2.71 7.78
C ILE A 11 -17.39 -1.95 8.88
N ARG A 12 -17.20 -2.36 10.14
CA ARG A 12 -17.80 -1.67 11.31
C ARG A 12 -16.82 -0.75 12.02
N ALA A 13 -15.54 -1.08 11.95
CA ALA A 13 -14.46 -0.36 12.60
C ALA A 13 -13.13 -0.79 11.95
N TRP A 14 -12.12 0.05 12.08
CA TRP A 14 -10.75 -0.24 11.69
C TRP A 14 -9.79 0.25 12.76
N SER A 15 -8.61 -0.34 12.85
CA SER A 15 -7.55 0.09 13.77
C SER A 15 -6.19 -0.19 13.16
N LEU A 16 -5.23 0.69 13.41
CA LEU A 16 -3.82 0.42 13.13
C LEU A 16 -3.29 -0.60 14.14
N GLN A 17 -2.47 -1.52 13.66
CA GLN A 17 -1.68 -2.43 14.48
C GLN A 17 -0.22 -2.08 14.28
N GLU A 18 0.47 -1.79 15.37
CA GLU A 18 1.92 -1.63 15.37
C GLU A 18 2.52 -2.89 15.97
N ASP A 19 3.44 -3.51 15.23
CA ASP A 19 4.25 -4.58 15.80
C ASP A 19 5.42 -3.93 16.56
N HIS A 20 5.49 -4.22 17.87
CA HIS A 20 6.51 -3.66 18.77
C HIS A 20 7.76 -4.54 18.85
N ASP A 21 7.95 -5.50 17.94
CA ASP A 21 9.19 -6.25 17.89
C ASP A 21 10.36 -5.29 17.64
N ASN A 22 11.27 -5.19 18.62
CA ASN A 22 12.33 -4.18 18.79
C ASN A 22 13.30 -4.00 17.60
N SER A 23 13.13 -4.74 16.50
CA SER A 23 13.99 -4.72 15.32
C SER A 23 13.30 -4.17 14.07
N LYS A 24 11.96 -4.10 14.01
CA LYS A 24 11.26 -3.57 12.82
C LYS A 24 9.83 -3.15 13.16
N LYS A 25 9.56 -1.83 13.13
CA LYS A 25 8.19 -1.32 13.26
C LYS A 25 7.40 -1.67 12.00
N THR A 26 6.64 -2.76 12.05
CA THR A 26 5.66 -3.07 11.01
C THR A 26 4.32 -2.48 11.39
N VAL A 27 3.74 -1.70 10.47
CA VAL A 27 2.39 -1.17 10.60
C VAL A 27 1.46 -2.05 9.78
N GLY A 28 0.34 -2.45 10.36
CA GLY A 28 -0.74 -3.14 9.69
C GLY A 28 -2.08 -2.47 9.99
N ILE A 29 -3.13 -2.87 9.27
CA ILE A 29 -4.50 -2.43 9.55
C ILE A 29 -5.37 -3.65 9.86
N MET A 30 -6.16 -3.56 10.91
CA MET A 30 -7.22 -4.52 11.20
C MET A 30 -8.57 -3.91 10.87
N TYR A 31 -9.34 -4.59 10.00
CA TYR A 31 -10.73 -4.29 9.70
C TYR A 31 -11.65 -5.24 10.44
N GLN A 32 -12.52 -4.70 11.27
CA GLN A 32 -13.58 -5.47 11.92
C GLN A 32 -14.81 -5.51 11.02
N ILE A 33 -15.32 -6.72 10.77
CA ILE A 33 -16.46 -6.92 9.88
C ILE A 33 -17.75 -7.08 10.69
N SER A 34 -18.84 -6.53 10.17
CA SER A 34 -20.21 -6.78 10.61
C SER A 34 -21.03 -7.38 9.47
N ARG A 35 -22.20 -7.93 9.79
CA ARG A 35 -23.14 -8.54 8.82
C ARG A 35 -22.59 -9.74 8.03
N ASN A 36 -21.37 -10.19 8.34
CA ASN A 36 -20.80 -11.46 7.91
C ASN A 36 -19.95 -12.01 9.05
N ARG A 37 -20.15 -13.28 9.40
CA ARG A 37 -19.43 -14.01 10.46
C ARG A 37 -18.79 -15.31 9.95
N TYR A 38 -18.71 -15.48 8.64
CA TYR A 38 -18.14 -16.66 8.00
C TYR A 38 -16.64 -16.76 8.25
N CYS A 39 -16.22 -17.80 8.95
CA CYS A 39 -14.80 -18.08 9.17
C CYS A 39 -14.34 -19.18 8.22
N GLU A 40 -13.31 -18.89 7.43
CA GLU A 40 -12.73 -19.83 6.48
C GLU A 40 -12.06 -21.01 7.16
N MET A 41 -11.56 -20.81 8.38
CA MET A 41 -10.89 -21.87 9.14
C MET A 41 -11.89 -22.93 9.62
N VAL A 42 -13.08 -22.52 10.05
CA VAL A 42 -14.14 -23.44 10.48
C VAL A 42 -15.01 -23.89 9.30
N GLY A 43 -15.05 -23.12 8.21
CA GLY A 43 -15.90 -23.38 7.04
C GLY A 43 -17.39 -23.07 7.26
N ARG A 44 -17.73 -22.26 8.27
CA ARG A 44 -19.11 -21.86 8.58
C ARG A 44 -19.16 -20.52 9.31
N GLU A 45 -20.37 -20.00 9.51
CA GLU A 45 -20.59 -18.80 10.31
C GLU A 45 -20.46 -19.07 11.83
N HIS A 46 -19.84 -18.13 12.54
CA HIS A 46 -19.90 -18.09 14.00
C HIS A 46 -21.26 -17.56 14.47
N ARG A 47 -21.70 -18.03 15.64
CA ARG A 47 -23.03 -17.73 16.19
C ARG A 47 -23.18 -16.26 16.62
N SER A 48 -22.18 -15.73 17.32
CA SER A 48 -22.23 -14.38 17.92
C SER A 48 -20.97 -13.56 17.71
N ASN A 49 -19.85 -14.21 17.38
CA ASN A 49 -18.55 -13.55 17.24
C ASN A 49 -18.36 -13.05 15.81
N ASN A 50 -17.82 -11.85 15.68
CA ASN A 50 -17.49 -11.28 14.39
C ASN A 50 -16.12 -11.78 13.90
N ILE A 51 -15.91 -11.66 12.60
CA ILE A 51 -14.60 -11.86 11.97
C ILE A 51 -13.90 -10.51 11.80
N TYR A 52 -12.59 -10.57 11.62
CA TYR A 52 -11.76 -9.43 11.24
C TYR A 52 -10.78 -9.84 10.14
N TRP A 53 -10.28 -8.85 9.43
CA TRP A 53 -9.21 -8.99 8.44
C TRP A 53 -8.03 -8.15 8.89
N THR A 54 -6.85 -8.73 8.97
CA THR A 54 -5.61 -8.01 9.24
C THR A 54 -4.80 -7.93 7.96
N ILE A 55 -4.38 -6.72 7.58
CA ILE A 55 -3.48 -6.45 6.48
C ILE A 55 -2.10 -6.16 7.06
N ASP A 56 -1.08 -6.83 6.56
CA ASP A 56 0.32 -6.55 6.82
C ASP A 56 0.91 -5.78 5.64
N PHE A 57 1.35 -4.54 5.87
CA PHE A 57 1.94 -3.69 4.82
C PHE A 57 3.36 -4.09 4.44
N LYS A 58 4.05 -4.91 5.24
CA LYS A 58 5.38 -5.43 4.87
C LYS A 58 5.28 -6.52 3.81
N THR A 59 4.28 -7.38 3.94
CA THR A 59 4.09 -8.52 3.03
C THR A 59 2.98 -8.31 2.02
N TRP A 60 2.24 -7.21 2.11
CA TRP A 60 1.03 -6.94 1.33
C TRP A 60 0.08 -8.14 1.29
N SER A 61 -0.09 -8.75 2.47
CA SER A 61 -0.96 -9.90 2.65
C SER A 61 -2.07 -9.57 3.63
N CYS A 62 -3.24 -10.19 3.43
CA CYS A 62 -4.37 -10.10 4.33
C CYS A 62 -4.73 -11.47 4.89
N VAL A 63 -5.01 -11.51 6.18
CA VAL A 63 -5.31 -12.74 6.92
C VAL A 63 -6.64 -12.58 7.64
N GLN A 64 -7.50 -13.59 7.54
CA GLN A 64 -8.73 -13.63 8.31
C GLN A 64 -8.46 -14.06 9.75
N GLY A 65 -9.08 -13.39 10.71
CA GLY A 65 -9.23 -13.91 12.06
C GLY A 65 -10.67 -13.80 12.55
N CYS A 66 -10.94 -14.36 13.72
CA CYS A 66 -12.24 -14.25 14.37
C CYS A 66 -12.09 -14.01 15.87
N HIS A 67 -13.16 -13.54 16.52
CA HIS A 67 -13.20 -13.30 17.97
C HIS A 67 -13.63 -14.53 18.78
N ASP A 68 -13.75 -15.70 18.15
CA ASP A 68 -14.19 -16.92 18.83
C ASP A 68 -13.04 -17.59 19.57
N ARG A 69 -13.18 -17.77 20.89
CA ARG A 69 -12.15 -18.36 21.75
C ARG A 69 -11.94 -19.85 21.48
N GLU A 70 -12.97 -20.53 20.97
CA GLU A 70 -12.89 -21.93 20.57
C GLU A 70 -12.22 -22.09 19.19
N CYS A 71 -12.07 -20.99 18.46
CA CYS A 71 -11.45 -20.95 17.15
C CYS A 71 -9.99 -20.49 17.28
N VAL A 72 -9.07 -21.45 17.36
CA VAL A 72 -7.63 -21.17 17.53
C VAL A 72 -6.95 -20.80 16.20
N GLY A 73 -7.65 -20.95 15.07
CA GLY A 73 -7.04 -20.83 13.76
C GLY A 73 -7.15 -19.43 13.14
N ARG A 74 -6.07 -19.00 12.50
CA ARG A 74 -6.08 -17.90 11.52
C ARG A 74 -6.31 -18.46 10.12
N GLY A 75 -6.96 -17.67 9.28
CA GLY A 75 -7.15 -17.99 7.87
C GLY A 75 -5.83 -18.06 7.11
N VAL A 76 -5.88 -18.58 5.89
CA VAL A 76 -4.73 -18.58 4.98
C VAL A 76 -4.43 -17.14 4.54
N PRO A 77 -3.16 -16.71 4.54
CA PRO A 77 -2.78 -15.40 4.01
C PRO A 77 -3.13 -15.29 2.52
N LEU A 78 -3.73 -14.16 2.15
CA LEU A 78 -4.09 -13.83 0.78
C LEU A 78 -3.29 -12.61 0.36
N SER A 79 -2.61 -12.70 -0.78
CA SER A 79 -1.92 -11.54 -1.35
C SER A 79 -2.94 -10.49 -1.80
N ILE A 80 -2.64 -9.23 -1.52
CA ILE A 80 -3.38 -8.10 -2.06
C ILE A 80 -3.18 -8.10 -3.59
N PRO A 81 -4.23 -7.94 -4.40
CA PRO A 81 -4.12 -7.84 -5.85
C PRO A 81 -3.17 -6.70 -6.30
N GLN A 82 -2.35 -6.96 -7.31
CA GLN A 82 -1.30 -6.03 -7.75
C GLN A 82 -1.86 -4.71 -8.30
N ASP A 83 -3.02 -4.76 -8.95
CA ASP A 83 -3.78 -3.60 -9.40
C ASP A 83 -4.16 -2.67 -8.22
N ALA A 84 -4.64 -3.25 -7.12
CA ALA A 84 -4.95 -2.48 -5.91
C ALA A 84 -3.69 -1.86 -5.29
N LEU A 85 -2.56 -2.58 -5.28
CA LEU A 85 -1.27 -2.04 -4.81
C LEU A 85 -0.79 -0.87 -5.67
N THR A 86 -0.90 -1.02 -6.99
CA THR A 86 -0.52 0.02 -7.96
C THR A 86 -1.36 1.27 -7.77
N GLN A 87 -2.67 1.12 -7.57
CA GLN A 87 -3.56 2.23 -7.30
C GLN A 87 -3.17 2.96 -6.00
N ILE A 88 -2.94 2.23 -4.90
CA ILE A 88 -2.52 2.82 -3.63
C ILE A 88 -1.22 3.61 -3.79
N GLN A 89 -0.27 3.07 -4.56
CA GLN A 89 1.01 3.72 -4.80
C GLN A 89 0.85 5.03 -5.61
N GLN A 90 0.05 5.00 -6.68
CA GLN A 90 -0.25 6.20 -7.48
C GLN A 90 -0.94 7.28 -6.65
N GLU A 91 -1.93 6.90 -5.83
CA GLU A 91 -2.62 7.84 -4.94
C GLU A 91 -1.67 8.45 -3.90
N TYR A 92 -0.71 7.67 -3.40
CA TYR A 92 0.31 8.15 -2.48
C TYR A 92 1.29 9.13 -3.15
N GLU A 93 1.79 8.80 -4.32
CA GLU A 93 2.71 9.64 -5.09
C GLU A 93 2.06 10.99 -5.45
N ALA A 94 0.82 10.96 -5.94
CA ALA A 94 0.07 12.18 -6.24
C ALA A 94 -0.15 13.05 -4.99
N TRP A 95 -0.49 12.44 -3.85
CA TRP A 95 -0.61 13.16 -2.59
C TRP A 95 0.72 13.79 -2.15
N GLN A 96 1.84 13.09 -2.33
CA GLN A 96 3.16 13.63 -2.01
C GLN A 96 3.52 14.85 -2.88
N GLU A 97 3.23 14.80 -4.17
CA GLU A 97 3.44 15.92 -5.09
C GLU A 97 2.61 17.14 -4.68
N GLU A 98 1.31 16.96 -4.40
CA GLU A 98 0.44 18.04 -3.94
C GLU A 98 0.93 18.69 -2.63
N GLU A 99 1.36 17.88 -1.66
CA GLU A 99 1.87 18.40 -0.39
C GLU A 99 3.23 19.09 -0.57
N PHE A 100 4.08 18.60 -1.46
CA PHE A 100 5.35 19.24 -1.79
C PHE A 100 5.14 20.60 -2.45
N GLU A 101 4.23 20.70 -3.42
CA GLU A 101 3.88 21.98 -4.06
C GLU A 101 3.31 22.98 -3.05
N LYS A 102 2.40 22.55 -2.17
CA LYS A 102 1.89 23.40 -1.08
C LYS A 102 3.02 23.89 -0.18
N ALA A 103 3.99 23.04 0.13
CA ALA A 103 5.14 23.42 0.94
C ALA A 103 6.05 24.44 0.23
N LEU A 104 6.30 24.27 -1.08
CA LEU A 104 7.05 25.25 -1.87
C LEU A 104 6.36 26.62 -1.92
N LEU A 105 5.05 26.63 -2.18
CA LEU A 105 4.24 27.85 -2.17
C LEU A 105 4.27 28.53 -0.80
N ALA A 106 4.17 27.76 0.29
CA ALA A 106 4.23 28.30 1.65
C ALA A 106 5.60 28.93 2.00
N LEU A 107 6.67 28.53 1.30
CA LEU A 107 8.02 29.07 1.47
C LEU A 107 8.33 30.23 0.49
N ASN A 108 7.39 30.65 -0.35
CA ASN A 108 7.60 31.62 -1.44
C ASN A 108 8.80 31.27 -2.34
N LEU A 109 9.03 29.97 -2.57
CA LEU A 109 10.04 29.48 -3.50
C LEU A 109 9.39 29.28 -4.87
N ASP A 110 9.27 30.36 -5.64
CA ASP A 110 8.59 30.35 -6.95
C ASP A 110 9.38 29.63 -8.06
N ASP A 111 10.62 29.21 -7.77
CA ASP A 111 11.63 28.86 -8.79
C ASP A 111 12.34 27.51 -8.53
N TYR A 112 11.65 26.55 -7.89
CA TYR A 112 12.20 25.19 -7.79
C TYR A 112 11.93 24.44 -9.09
N PRO A 113 12.96 24.02 -9.85
CA PRO A 113 12.74 23.23 -11.04
C PRO A 113 12.03 21.94 -10.62
N SER A 114 10.90 21.66 -11.26
CA SER A 114 10.23 20.36 -11.17
C SER A 114 11.29 19.25 -11.29
N PRO A 115 11.19 18.12 -10.56
CA PRO A 115 12.11 17.00 -10.74
C PRO A 115 11.98 16.51 -12.18
N GLN A 116 12.82 17.04 -13.06
CA GLN A 116 12.80 16.66 -14.47
C GLN A 116 13.15 15.19 -14.55
N THR A 117 12.23 14.44 -15.14
CA THR A 117 12.47 13.13 -15.72
C THR A 117 13.76 13.20 -16.55
N ASN A 118 14.78 12.47 -16.11
CA ASN A 118 16.07 12.23 -16.78
C ASN A 118 16.77 13.46 -17.37
N ALA A 119 17.80 13.94 -16.67
CA ALA A 119 18.76 14.99 -17.07
C ALA A 119 19.59 14.72 -18.36
N LEU A 120 19.14 13.83 -19.24
CA LEU A 120 19.74 13.53 -20.54
C LEU A 120 18.89 14.04 -21.73
N SER A 121 17.61 14.37 -21.52
CA SER A 121 16.73 14.87 -22.60
C SER A 121 16.89 16.37 -22.91
N ASP A 122 17.54 17.12 -22.02
CA ASP A 122 17.57 18.58 -22.06
C ASP A 122 18.91 19.14 -22.58
N LEU A 123 19.81 18.26 -23.03
CA LEU A 123 21.02 18.66 -23.75
C LEU A 123 20.64 18.98 -25.20
N SER A 124 21.03 20.16 -25.69
CA SER A 124 20.89 20.48 -27.11
C SER A 124 21.70 19.50 -27.95
N ASP A 125 21.25 19.22 -29.18
CA ASP A 125 21.88 18.25 -30.08
C ASP A 125 23.40 18.50 -30.26
N ASP A 126 23.83 19.76 -30.24
CA ASP A 126 25.25 20.15 -30.29
C ASP A 126 26.06 19.70 -29.05
N ALA A 127 25.45 19.74 -27.85
CA ALA A 127 26.10 19.31 -26.61
C ALA A 127 26.17 17.78 -26.50
N LEU A 128 25.22 17.06 -27.11
CA LEU A 128 25.27 15.61 -27.27
C LEU A 128 26.37 15.19 -28.25
N LEU A 129 26.55 15.92 -29.35
CA LEU A 129 27.64 15.68 -30.31
C LEU A 129 29.03 15.88 -29.66
N GLU A 130 29.23 16.98 -28.92
CA GLU A 130 30.50 17.20 -28.22
C GLU A 130 30.79 16.14 -27.16
N ALA A 131 29.77 15.67 -26.43
CA ALA A 131 29.92 14.61 -25.43
C ALA A 131 30.24 13.24 -26.06
N MET A 132 29.65 12.94 -27.22
CA MET A 132 29.91 11.72 -28.00
C MET A 132 31.32 11.73 -28.62
N GLU A 133 31.81 12.91 -29.04
CA GLU A 133 33.17 13.07 -29.56
C GLU A 133 34.24 13.02 -28.46
N ALA A 134 33.91 13.49 -27.25
CA ALA A 134 34.83 13.54 -26.12
C ALA A 134 35.03 12.19 -25.40
N ASN A 135 34.05 11.27 -25.44
CA ASN A 135 34.18 9.98 -24.77
C ASN A 135 33.36 8.86 -25.44
N PRO A 136 33.89 8.23 -26.51
CA PRO A 136 33.16 7.26 -27.32
C PRO A 136 32.85 5.92 -26.63
N GLU A 137 33.32 5.67 -25.41
CA GLU A 137 33.06 4.41 -24.69
C GLU A 137 31.84 4.46 -23.74
N LEU A 138 31.16 5.60 -23.63
CA LEU A 138 29.98 5.75 -22.75
C LEU A 138 28.63 5.35 -23.38
N PHE A 139 28.62 4.94 -24.65
CA PHE A 139 27.41 4.50 -25.36
C PHE A 139 27.69 3.18 -26.13
N PRO A 140 27.03 2.05 -25.79
CA PRO A 140 27.12 0.80 -26.57
C PRO A 140 26.29 0.81 -27.85
#